data_AF-A0A8S3SZ04-F1
#
_entry.id   AF-A0A8S3SZ04-F1
#
_cell.length_a   1.000
_cell.length_b   1.000
_cell.length_c   1.000
_cell.angle_alpha   90.00
_cell.angle_beta   90.00
_cell.angle_gamma   90.00
#
_symmetry.space_group_name_H-M   'P 1'
#
loop_
_entity.id
_entity.type
_entity.pdbx_description
1 polymer ?
#
loop_
_entity_poly.entity_id
_entity_poly.type
_entity_poly.pdbx_seq_one_letter_code
_entity_poly.pdbx_strand_id
1 'polypeptide(L)'
;MSVPIPTNTEGAIPRLWKVKHIMDKLSSSALFSVTRGAVWVTSCLFSVGIFQKFWNHIHGKFTCVISNIPGPEGTLTFASKQIKSVIYWVPQLHNMAVGISFLSYGQSIRMAAVAERSVLPNPELTRDFIVQMDKLSELLAQAEEYQENI
;
A
#
# COMPACT_ATOMS: atom_id res chain seq x y z
N MET A 1 5.13 2.78 -13.13
CA MET A 1 6.46 2.30 -12.68
C MET A 1 6.22 1.33 -11.54
N SER A 2 6.53 0.05 -11.73
CA SER A 2 6.32 -0.99 -10.71
C SER A 2 7.53 -1.07 -9.79
N VAL A 3 7.28 -1.27 -8.50
CA VAL A 3 8.33 -1.44 -7.49
C VAL A 3 8.26 -2.89 -7.02
N PRO A 4 9.36 -3.66 -7.10
CA PRO A 4 9.35 -5.04 -6.63
C PRO A 4 9.28 -5.06 -5.10
N ILE A 5 8.37 -5.85 -4.56
CA ILE A 5 8.30 -6.13 -3.12
C ILE A 5 9.45 -7.10 -2.79
N PRO A 6 10.25 -6.87 -1.73
CA PRO A 6 11.43 -7.67 -1.41
C PRO A 6 11.09 -9.03 -0.78
N THR A 7 10.33 -9.86 -1.49
CA THR A 7 9.92 -11.21 -1.05
C THR A 7 11.10 -12.17 -0.93
N ASN A 8 12.17 -11.96 -1.71
CA ASN A 8 13.38 -12.81 -1.72
C ASN A 8 14.40 -12.47 -0.60
N THR A 9 14.00 -11.74 0.45
CA THR A 9 14.91 -11.40 1.56
C THR A 9 14.56 -12.27 2.76
N GLU A 10 15.50 -13.11 3.20
CA GLU A 10 15.33 -13.96 4.37
C GLU A 10 15.35 -13.15 5.67
N GLY A 11 14.53 -13.57 6.64
CA GLY A 11 14.33 -12.86 7.91
C GLY A 11 13.34 -11.69 7.83
N ALA A 12 12.60 -11.47 8.91
CA ALA A 12 11.60 -10.39 9.00
C ALA A 12 12.27 -9.01 9.15
N ILE A 13 13.27 -8.89 10.03
CA ILE A 13 13.98 -7.63 10.30
C ILE A 13 14.75 -7.13 9.06
N PRO A 14 15.59 -7.93 8.37
CA PRO A 14 16.28 -7.46 7.15
C PRO A 14 15.31 -7.05 6.04
N ARG A 15 14.19 -7.78 5.91
CA ARG A 15 13.14 -7.45 4.93
C ARG A 15 12.47 -6.12 5.25
N LEU A 16 12.18 -5.84 6.53
CA LEU A 16 11.62 -4.56 6.96
C LEU A 16 12.55 -3.40 6.60
N TRP A 17 13.85 -3.52 6.93
CA TRP A 17 14.84 -2.50 6.58
C TRP A 17 14.94 -2.26 5.07
N LYS A 18 14.87 -3.33 4.27
CA LYS A 18 14.88 -3.23 2.81
C LYS A 18 13.63 -2.55 2.26
N VAL A 19 12.45 -2.86 2.81
CA VAL A 19 11.20 -2.15 2.47
C VAL A 19 11.34 -0.67 2.81
N LYS A 20 11.82 -0.33 4.01
CA LYS A 20 12.06 1.05 4.43
C LYS A 20 12.99 1.78 3.47
N HIS A 21 14.14 1.19 3.14
CA HIS A 21 15.10 1.81 2.22
C HIS A 21 14.51 2.05 0.83
N ILE A 22 13.73 1.11 0.30
CA ILE A 22 13.02 1.27 -0.98
C ILE A 22 12.02 2.43 -0.88
N MET A 23 11.23 2.50 0.20
CA MET A 23 10.25 3.56 0.40
C MET A 23 10.87 4.93 0.59
N ASP A 24 11.97 5.04 1.34
CA ASP A 24 12.71 6.30 1.53
C ASP A 24 13.24 6.81 0.18
N LYS A 25 13.78 5.92 -0.66
CA LYS A 25 14.22 6.26 -2.02
C LYS A 25 13.07 6.72 -2.92
N LEU A 26 11.90 6.08 -2.82
CA LEU A 26 10.71 6.44 -3.60
C LEU A 26 10.11 7.77 -3.13
N SER A 27 9.99 7.98 -1.82
CA SER A 27 9.45 9.20 -1.24
C SER A 27 10.34 10.41 -1.51
N SER A 28 11.67 10.21 -1.51
CA SER A 28 12.64 11.26 -1.85
C SER A 28 12.71 11.55 -3.35
N SER A 29 12.15 10.68 -4.19
CA SER A 29 12.27 10.84 -5.64
C SER A 29 11.22 11.82 -6.17
N ALA A 30 11.63 12.71 -7.08
CA ALA A 30 10.73 13.63 -7.79
C ALA A 30 9.74 12.91 -8.75
N LEU A 31 9.59 11.58 -8.62
CA LEU A 31 8.78 10.72 -9.46
C LEU A 31 7.33 11.19 -9.57
N PHE A 32 6.74 11.69 -8.49
CA PHE A 32 5.36 12.17 -8.52
C PHE A 32 5.21 13.39 -9.45
N SER A 33 6.13 14.34 -9.34
CA SER A 33 6.15 15.54 -10.19
C SER A 33 6.43 15.19 -11.65
N VAL A 34 7.36 14.27 -11.92
CA VAL A 34 7.70 13.83 -13.28
C VAL A 34 6.54 13.05 -13.92
N THR A 35 5.91 12.14 -13.18
CA THR A 35 4.78 11.35 -13.68
C THR A 35 3.60 12.27 -14.01
N ARG A 36 3.32 13.26 -13.17
CA ARG A 36 2.27 14.26 -13.42
C ARG A 36 2.56 15.09 -14.67
N GLY A 37 3.82 15.49 -14.88
CA GLY A 37 4.25 16.17 -16.12
C GLY A 37 4.06 15.29 -17.36
N ALA A 38 4.44 14.01 -17.29
CA ALA A 38 4.26 13.07 -18.39
C ALA A 38 2.78 12.84 -18.72
N VAL A 39 1.90 12.71 -17.72
CA VAL A 39 0.44 12.62 -17.91
C VAL A 39 -0.10 13.88 -18.60
N TRP A 40 0.36 15.06 -18.19
CA TRP A 40 -0.07 16.33 -18.80
C TRP A 40 0.36 16.43 -20.27
N VAL A 41 1.63 16.16 -20.57
CA VAL A 41 2.16 16.18 -21.94
C VAL A 41 1.45 15.16 -22.82
N THR A 42 1.26 13.93 -22.33
CA THR A 42 0.56 12.89 -23.11
C THR A 42 -0.92 13.20 -23.30
N SER A 43 -1.58 13.84 -22.33
CA SER A 43 -2.96 14.32 -22.47
C SER A 43 -3.10 15.42 -23.53
N CYS A 44 -2.08 16.29 -23.69
CA CYS A 44 -2.09 17.33 -24.73
C CYS A 44 -1.79 16.78 -26.13
N LEU A 45 -0.98 15.72 -26.22
CA LEU A 45 -0.51 15.19 -27.51
C LEU A 45 -1.38 14.06 -28.09
N PHE A 46 -2.12 13.31 -27.26
CA PHE A 46 -2.88 12.13 -27.70
C PHE A 46 -4.40 12.32 -27.57
N SER A 47 -5.16 11.75 -28.52
CA SER A 47 -6.61 11.61 -28.36
C SER A 47 -6.96 10.61 -27.24
N VAL A 48 -8.12 10.80 -26.60
CA VAL A 48 -8.56 10.06 -25.40
C VAL A 48 -8.44 8.54 -25.56
N GLY A 49 -8.73 8.01 -26.75
CA GLY A 49 -8.68 6.56 -27.00
C GLY A 49 -7.26 5.97 -27.03
N ILE A 50 -6.28 6.71 -27.54
CA ILE A 50 -4.88 6.24 -27.58
C ILE A 50 -4.23 6.40 -26.21
N PHE A 51 -4.55 7.50 -25.52
CA PHE A 51 -4.13 7.74 -24.15
C PHE A 51 -4.58 6.61 -23.21
N GLN A 52 -5.86 6.24 -23.25
CA GLN A 52 -6.39 5.14 -22.43
C GLN A 52 -5.69 3.81 -22.72
N LYS A 53 -5.47 3.45 -23.98
CA LYS A 53 -4.76 2.22 -24.35
C LYS A 53 -3.33 2.20 -23.84
N PHE A 54 -2.62 3.32 -23.98
CA PHE A 54 -1.23 3.44 -23.52
C PHE A 54 -1.12 3.28 -21.99
N TRP A 55 -1.96 4.00 -21.23
CA TRP A 55 -1.96 3.91 -19.77
C TRP A 55 -2.46 2.55 -19.26
N ASN A 56 -3.45 1.94 -19.92
CA ASN A 56 -3.89 0.58 -19.58
C ASN A 56 -2.78 -0.45 -19.79
N HIS A 57 -1.97 -0.32 -20.85
CA HIS A 57 -0.83 -1.20 -21.07
C HIS A 57 0.25 -1.05 -19.99
N ILE A 58 0.48 0.17 -19.49
CA ILE A 58 1.40 0.41 -18.37
C ILE A 58 0.82 -0.13 -17.06
N HIS A 59 -0.47 0.09 -16.83
CA HIS A 59 -1.16 -0.33 -15.61
C HIS A 59 -1.30 -1.85 -15.51
N GLY A 60 -1.46 -2.55 -16.64
CA GLY A 60 -1.54 -4.01 -16.69
C GLY A 60 -0.26 -4.75 -16.26
N LYS A 61 0.83 -4.02 -15.95
CA LYS A 61 2.07 -4.60 -15.40
C LYS A 61 2.10 -4.63 -13.87
N PHE A 62 1.06 -4.10 -13.21
CA PHE A 62 0.97 -4.10 -11.75
C PHE A 62 0.20 -5.32 -11.26
N THR A 63 0.84 -6.13 -10.41
CA THR A 63 0.20 -7.29 -9.78
C THR A 63 -0.60 -6.90 -8.53
N CYS A 64 -0.11 -5.91 -7.80
CA CYS A 64 -0.72 -5.43 -6.56
C CYS A 64 -0.62 -3.90 -6.47
N VAL A 65 -1.66 -3.27 -5.91
CA VAL A 65 -1.63 -1.86 -5.52
C VAL A 65 -1.79 -1.75 -4.01
N ILE A 66 -0.90 -0.96 -3.39
CA ILE A 66 -0.97 -0.65 -1.96
C ILE A 66 -1.14 0.85 -1.84
N SER A 67 -2.18 1.28 -1.12
CA SER A 67 -2.43 2.69 -0.81
C SER A 67 -2.40 2.88 0.70
N ASN A 68 -1.79 3.98 1.14
CA ASN A 68 -1.82 4.40 2.54
C ASN A 68 -2.24 5.87 2.58
N ILE A 69 -3.37 6.15 3.23
CA ILE A 69 -3.92 7.49 3.34
C ILE A 69 -3.97 7.88 4.83
N PRO A 70 -3.43 9.04 5.21
CA PRO A 70 -3.66 9.58 6.54
C PRO A 70 -5.13 9.96 6.68
N GLY A 71 -5.81 9.40 7.67
CA GLY A 71 -7.18 9.81 8.02
C GLY A 71 -7.22 10.69 9.27
N PRO A 72 -8.42 11.09 9.71
CA PRO A 72 -8.59 12.01 10.82
C PRO A 72 -8.17 11.37 12.16
N GLU A 73 -7.49 12.17 13.00
CA GLU A 73 -7.01 11.73 14.32
C GLU A 73 -8.15 11.48 15.30
N GLY A 74 -9.23 12.26 15.23
CA GLY A 74 -10.41 12.14 16.08
C GLY A 74 -11.52 11.27 15.50
N THR A 75 -12.39 10.75 16.36
CA THR A 75 -13.64 10.10 15.93
C THR A 75 -14.59 11.12 15.33
N LEU A 76 -15.07 10.82 14.13
CA LEU A 76 -16.06 11.63 13.44
C LEU A 76 -17.45 11.33 13.99
N THR A 77 -18.30 12.36 14.08
CA THR A 77 -19.71 12.22 14.45
C THR A 77 -20.58 12.55 13.24
N PHE A 78 -21.53 11.68 12.93
CA PHE A 78 -22.54 11.89 11.90
C PHE A 78 -23.93 11.79 12.54
N ALA A 79 -24.76 12.83 12.40
CA ALA A 79 -26.09 12.90 13.00
C ALA A 79 -26.12 12.50 14.50
N SER A 80 -25.21 13.09 15.29
CA SER A 80 -25.02 12.81 16.73
C SER A 80 -24.62 11.37 17.07
N LYS A 81 -24.17 10.56 16.10
CA LYS A 81 -23.63 9.23 16.31
C LYS A 81 -22.15 9.16 15.93
N GLN A 82 -21.35 8.54 16.78
CA GLN A 82 -19.92 8.33 16.49
C GLN A 82 -19.73 7.27 15.40
N ILE A 83 -18.91 7.59 14.41
CA ILE A 83 -18.48 6.64 13.38
C ILE A 83 -17.43 5.72 14.01
N LYS A 84 -17.68 4.41 13.98
CA LYS A 84 -16.79 3.41 14.59
C LYS A 84 -15.58 3.09 13.70
N SER A 85 -15.77 3.15 12.39
CA SER A 85 -14.77 2.72 11.42
C SER A 85 -15.02 3.37 10.08
N VAL A 86 -13.93 3.73 9.41
CA VAL A 86 -13.90 4.13 8.01
C VAL A 86 -12.97 3.18 7.29
N ILE A 87 -13.38 2.72 6.12
CA ILE A 87 -12.55 1.94 5.21
C ILE A 87 -12.64 2.57 3.82
N TYR A 88 -11.61 2.40 3.02
CA TYR A 88 -11.64 2.75 1.61
C TYR A 88 -11.01 1.62 0.81
N TRP A 89 -11.33 1.56 -0.48
CA TRP A 89 -10.71 0.66 -1.43
C TRP A 89 -10.12 1.48 -2.57
N VAL A 90 -8.98 1.02 -3.08
CA VAL A 90 -8.40 1.57 -4.30
C VAL A 90 -9.25 1.05 -5.48
N PRO A 91 -9.66 1.91 -6.43
CA PRO A 91 -10.33 1.43 -7.63
C PRO A 91 -9.41 0.45 -8.36
N GLN A 92 -9.87 -0.80 -8.53
CA GLN A 92 -9.10 -1.81 -9.24
C GLN A 92 -9.01 -1.42 -10.72
N LEU A 93 -7.78 -1.23 -11.20
CA LEU A 93 -7.53 -1.08 -12.63
C LEU A 93 -7.61 -2.47 -13.27
N HIS A 94 -7.99 -2.52 -14.55
CA HIS A 94 -8.02 -3.78 -15.31
C HIS A 94 -6.65 -4.49 -15.17
N ASN A 95 -6.67 -5.77 -14.79
CA ASN A 95 -5.52 -6.66 -14.53
C ASN A 95 -4.82 -6.52 -13.16
N MET A 96 -5.34 -5.77 -12.19
CA MET A 96 -4.82 -5.79 -10.81
C MET A 96 -5.47 -6.91 -10.00
N ALA A 97 -4.68 -7.90 -9.60
CA ALA A 97 -5.16 -9.06 -8.85
C ALA A 97 -5.50 -8.74 -7.39
N VAL A 98 -4.72 -7.85 -6.75
CA VAL A 98 -4.85 -7.52 -5.32
C VAL A 98 -4.72 -6.01 -5.10
N GLY A 99 -5.63 -5.43 -4.33
CA GLY A 99 -5.58 -4.07 -3.84
C GLY A 99 -5.62 -4.06 -2.32
N ILE A 100 -4.65 -3.39 -1.69
CA ILE A 100 -4.56 -3.23 -0.24
C ILE A 100 -4.62 -1.73 0.07
N SER A 101 -5.41 -1.37 1.08
CA SER A 101 -5.57 0.00 1.54
C SER A 101 -5.37 0.10 3.05
N PHE A 102 -4.65 1.13 3.47
CA PHE A 102 -4.40 1.47 4.87
C PHE A 102 -4.94 2.86 5.17
N LEU A 103 -5.76 2.98 6.22
CA LEU A 103 -6.32 4.25 6.69
C LEU A 103 -6.12 4.38 8.20
N SER A 104 -5.49 5.47 8.64
CA SER A 104 -5.45 5.82 10.06
C SER A 104 -6.77 6.48 10.47
N TYR A 105 -7.44 5.99 11.52
CA TYR A 105 -8.68 6.55 12.04
C TYR A 105 -8.79 6.33 13.55
N GLY A 106 -8.91 7.41 14.33
CA GLY A 106 -9.16 7.31 15.77
C GLY A 106 -8.11 6.47 16.51
N GLN A 107 -6.83 6.83 16.38
CA GLN A 107 -5.68 6.12 16.96
C GLN A 107 -5.48 4.66 16.51
N SER A 108 -6.25 4.19 15.53
CA SER A 108 -6.13 2.84 14.98
C SER A 108 -5.79 2.89 13.49
N ILE A 109 -5.10 1.88 12.98
CA ILE A 109 -4.90 1.68 11.54
C ILE A 109 -5.92 0.66 11.05
N ARG A 110 -6.60 0.97 9.95
CA ARG A 110 -7.55 0.10 9.27
C ARG A 110 -6.90 -0.42 8.00
N MET A 111 -6.81 -1.73 7.87
CA MET A 111 -6.39 -2.41 6.64
C MET A 111 -7.61 -3.01 5.95
N ALA A 112 -7.74 -2.77 4.65
CA ALA A 112 -8.68 -3.48 3.79
C ALA A 112 -7.93 -4.13 2.62
N ALA A 113 -8.43 -5.28 2.17
CA ALA A 113 -7.90 -6.01 1.03
C ALA A 113 -9.05 -6.38 0.09
N VAL A 114 -8.85 -6.12 -1.19
CA VAL A 114 -9.77 -6.50 -2.28
C VAL A 114 -8.95 -7.30 -3.28
N ALA A 115 -9.35 -8.54 -3.54
CA ALA A 115 -8.63 -9.42 -4.44
C ALA A 115 -9.58 -10.15 -5.38
N GLU A 116 -9.07 -10.48 -6.56
CA GLU A 116 -9.79 -11.35 -7.48
C GLU A 116 -9.83 -12.79 -6.91
N ARG A 117 -11.02 -13.39 -6.88
CA ARG A 117 -11.22 -14.73 -6.29
C ARG A 117 -10.41 -15.82 -6.99
N SER A 118 -10.13 -15.66 -8.28
CA SER A 118 -9.29 -16.58 -9.05
C SER A 118 -7.85 -16.63 -8.55
N VAL A 119 -7.35 -15.53 -7.99
CA VAL A 119 -5.99 -15.39 -7.46
C VAL A 119 -5.94 -15.69 -5.96
N LEU A 120 -6.95 -15.27 -5.22
CA LEU A 120 -7.04 -15.45 -3.77
C LEU A 120 -8.40 -16.05 -3.38
N PRO A 121 -8.52 -17.39 -3.35
CA PRO A 121 -9.81 -18.05 -3.13
C PRO A 121 -10.30 -17.99 -1.68
N ASN A 122 -9.40 -17.83 -0.69
CA ASN A 122 -9.74 -17.65 0.72
C ASN A 122 -9.04 -16.41 1.30
N PRO A 123 -9.73 -15.27 1.43
CA PRO A 123 -9.12 -14.01 1.86
C PRO A 123 -8.97 -13.94 3.39
N GLU A 124 -8.06 -14.74 3.97
CA GLU A 124 -7.59 -14.54 5.36
C GLU A 124 -6.42 -13.56 5.47
N LEU A 125 -6.08 -12.86 4.38
CA LEU A 125 -4.94 -11.93 4.31
C LEU A 125 -4.90 -10.88 5.43
N THR A 126 -6.05 -10.34 5.83
CA THR A 126 -6.10 -9.34 6.91
C THR A 126 -5.75 -9.94 8.26
N ARG A 127 -6.12 -11.21 8.49
CA ARG A 127 -5.77 -11.94 9.71
C ARG A 127 -4.30 -12.35 9.69
N ASP A 128 -3.82 -12.89 8.58
CA ASP A 128 -2.42 -13.25 8.39
C ASP A 128 -1.51 -12.04 8.59
N PHE A 129 -1.94 -10.87 8.11
CA PHE A 129 -1.22 -9.62 8.31
C PHE A 129 -1.06 -9.28 9.80
N ILE A 130 -2.12 -9.40 10.60
CA ILE A 130 -2.06 -9.15 12.05
C ILE A 130 -1.04 -10.09 12.70
N VAL A 131 -1.11 -11.38 12.41
CA VAL A 131 -0.18 -12.38 12.96
C VAL A 131 1.28 -12.05 12.60
N GLN A 132 1.54 -11.62 11.37
CA GLN A 132 2.89 -11.24 10.94
C GLN A 132 3.37 -9.93 11.60
N MET A 133 2.47 -8.97 11.84
CA MET A 133 2.79 -7.72 12.53
C MET A 133 3.14 -7.98 13.99
N ASP A 134 2.39 -8.84 14.68
CA ASP A 134 2.66 -9.23 16.07
C ASP A 134 4.05 -9.87 16.16
N LYS A 135 4.33 -10.86 15.31
CA LYS A 135 5.65 -11.51 15.23
C LYS A 135 6.79 -10.53 14.93
N LEU A 136 6.57 -9.56 14.05
CA LEU A 136 7.57 -8.55 13.73
C LEU A 136 7.85 -7.64 14.94
N SER A 137 6.80 -7.28 15.69
CA SER A 137 6.92 -6.46 16.88
C SER A 137 7.74 -7.16 17.98
N GLU A 138 7.51 -8.45 18.19
CA GLU A 138 8.28 -9.28 19.14
C GLU A 138 9.76 -9.35 18.76
N LEU A 139 10.06 -9.56 17.47
CA LEU A 139 11.43 -9.62 16.98
C LEU A 139 12.17 -8.28 17.10
N LEU A 140 11.45 -7.15 16.98
CA LEU A 140 12.03 -5.82 17.18
C LEU A 140 12.35 -5.55 18.65
N ALA A 141 11.44 -5.89 19.56
CA ALA A 141 11.67 -5.76 21.00
C ALA A 141 12.92 -6.54 21.45
N GLN A 142 13.08 -7.77 20.96
CA GLN A 142 14.27 -8.60 21.25
C GLN A 142 15.56 -8.00 20.68
N ALA A 143 15.48 -7.36 19.50
CA ALA A 143 16.64 -6.73 18.89
C ALA A 143 17.08 -5.47 19.65
N GLU A 144 16.14 -4.69 20.18
CA GLU A 144 16.41 -3.52 21.02
C GLU A 144 17.03 -3.92 22.37
N GLU A 145 16.48 -4.94 23.05
CA GLU A 145 17.06 -5.49 24.30
C GLU A 145 18.48 -6.04 24.10
N TYR A 146 18.79 -6.58 22.92
CA TYR A 146 20.14 -7.04 22.60
C TYR A 146 21.12 -5.88 22.36
N GLN A 147 20.64 -4.72 21.89
CA GLN A 147 21.47 -3.53 21.70
C GLN A 147 21.72 -2.75 23.00
N GLU A 148 20.82 -2.81 23.99
CA GLU A 148 21.03 -2.18 25.30
C GLU A 148 21.96 -2.97 26.24
N ASN A 149 22.16 -4.27 25.98
CA ASN A 149 23.01 -5.15 26.79
C ASN A 149 24.46 -5.28 26.27
N ILE A 150 24.89 -4.43 25.33
CA ILE A 150 26.26 -4.33 24.78
C ILE A 150 26.81 -2.95 25.09
#